data_AF-A0A1E3W918-F1
#
_entry.id   AF-A0A1E3W918-F1
#
_cell.length_a   1.000
_cell.length_b   1.000
_cell.length_c   1.000
_cell.angle_alpha   90.00
_cell.angle_beta   90.00
_cell.angle_gamma   90.00
#
_symmetry.space_group_name_H-M   'P 1'
#
loop_
_entity.id
_entity.type
_entity.pdbx_description
1 polymer ?
#
loop_
_entity_poly.entity_id
_entity_poly.type
_entity_poly.pdbx_seq_one_letter_code
_entity_poly.pdbx_strand_id
1 'polypeptide(L)'
;MIENVLMNPTRTGFLETLREMGADLEVLDLRETGGELAGDLRVKASALKGVRVPRERAPSMIDEYPVLAVVAAFAEGETHMAGLAELKVKESDRLAATAAGLTPAA
;
A
#
# COMPACT_ATOMS: atom_id res chain seq x y z
N MET A 1 -12.12 12.07 2.00
CA MET A 1 -10.95 12.93 2.21
C MET A 1 -10.25 12.42 3.46
N ILE A 2 -8.93 12.35 3.45
CA ILE A 2 -8.11 12.10 4.65
C ILE A 2 -7.15 13.27 4.74
N GLU A 3 -7.23 14.04 5.81
CA GLU A 3 -6.45 15.26 5.96
C GLU A 3 -5.13 14.99 6.67
N ASN A 4 -4.12 15.83 6.38
CA ASN A 4 -2.84 15.91 7.06
C ASN A 4 -2.07 14.58 7.09
N VAL A 5 -2.01 13.89 5.95
CA VAL A 5 -1.28 12.63 5.78
C VAL A 5 0.19 12.92 5.52
N LEU A 6 1.09 12.17 6.17
CA LEU A 6 2.53 12.24 5.95
C LEU A 6 2.87 11.84 4.51
N MET A 7 3.58 12.72 3.80
CA MET A 7 3.99 12.56 2.40
C MET A 7 5.50 12.33 2.25
N ASN A 8 6.16 11.83 3.29
CA ASN A 8 7.57 11.45 3.25
C ASN A 8 7.77 10.27 2.26
N PRO A 9 8.63 10.38 1.23
CA PRO A 9 8.81 9.33 0.22
C PRO A 9 9.16 7.94 0.79
N THR A 10 9.78 7.90 1.97
CA THR A 10 10.11 6.64 2.67
C THR A 10 8.89 5.97 3.33
N ARG A 11 7.71 6.57 3.23
CA ARG A 11 6.45 6.11 3.86
C ARG A 11 5.27 6.04 2.88
N THR A 12 5.47 6.42 1.63
CA THR A 12 4.40 6.57 0.63
C THR A 12 4.40 5.50 -0.46
N GLY A 13 5.17 4.41 -0.32
CA GLY A 13 5.21 3.35 -1.32
C GLY A 13 3.83 2.73 -1.61
N PHE A 14 2.96 2.70 -0.61
CA PHE A 14 1.58 2.25 -0.77
C PHE A 14 0.79 3.16 -1.71
N LEU A 15 0.90 4.48 -1.56
CA LEU A 15 0.22 5.45 -2.43
C LEU A 15 0.73 5.38 -3.88
N GLU A 16 2.04 5.19 -4.06
CA GLU A 16 2.65 4.97 -5.37
C GLU A 16 2.11 3.71 -6.03
N THR A 17 2.05 2.60 -5.28
CA THR A 17 1.53 1.32 -5.77
C THR A 17 0.04 1.44 -6.16
N LEU A 18 -0.79 2.08 -5.33
CA LEU A 18 -2.20 2.30 -5.65
C LEU A 18 -2.38 3.10 -6.95
N ARG A 19 -1.54 4.11 -7.19
CA ARG A 19 -1.56 4.88 -8.45
C ARG A 19 -1.20 4.02 -9.65
N GLU A 20 -0.17 3.18 -9.53
CA GLU A 20 0.21 2.22 -10.59
C GLU A 20 -0.91 1.20 -10.87
N MET A 21 -1.65 0.80 -9.83
CA MET A 21 -2.85 -0.05 -9.97
C MET A 21 -4.03 0.68 -10.62
N GLY A 22 -3.97 2.00 -10.79
CA GLY A 22 -5.01 2.82 -11.42
C GLY A 22 -6.00 3.49 -10.46
N ALA A 23 -5.64 3.67 -9.18
CA ALA A 23 -6.51 4.34 -8.23
C ALA A 23 -6.72 5.84 -8.55
N ASP A 24 -7.96 6.32 -8.45
CA ASP A 24 -8.32 7.75 -8.38
C ASP A 24 -7.90 8.28 -7.00
N LEU A 25 -6.64 8.68 -6.93
CA LEU A 25 -5.97 9.18 -5.73
C LEU A 25 -5.23 10.47 -6.04
N GLU A 26 -5.67 11.54 -5.40
CA GLU A 26 -5.10 12.87 -5.54
C GLU A 26 -4.53 13.35 -4.20
N VAL A 27 -3.37 14.01 -4.28
CA VAL A 27 -2.76 14.71 -3.14
C VAL A 27 -3.06 16.19 -3.33
N LEU A 28 -3.70 16.77 -2.33
CA LEU A 28 -4.10 18.17 -2.27
C LEU A 28 -3.31 18.88 -1.16
N ASP A 29 -3.23 20.20 -1.26
CA ASP A 29 -2.74 21.08 -0.19
C ASP A 29 -1.41 20.63 0.45
N LEU A 30 -0.46 20.23 -0.41
CA LEU A 30 0.87 19.78 -0.01
C LEU A 30 1.64 20.92 0.67
N ARG A 31 2.10 20.66 1.89
CA ARG A 31 2.66 21.67 2.80
C ARG A 31 3.68 21.06 3.74
N GLU A 32 4.61 21.87 4.23
CA GLU A 32 5.54 21.47 5.28
C GLU A 32 4.88 21.71 6.65
N THR A 33 4.85 20.69 7.51
CA THR A 33 4.31 20.74 8.88
C THR A 33 5.27 20.05 9.83
N GLY A 34 5.85 20.81 10.77
CA GLY A 34 6.77 20.25 11.76
C GLY A 34 8.06 19.65 11.16
N GLY A 35 8.50 20.15 10.01
CA GLY A 35 9.69 19.65 9.29
C GLY A 35 9.44 18.44 8.39
N GLU A 36 8.19 17.97 8.30
CA GLU A 36 7.79 16.87 7.40
C GLU A 36 6.80 17.38 6.35
N LEU A 37 6.82 16.76 5.18
CA LEU A 37 5.85 17.04 4.13
C LEU A 37 4.52 16.37 4.46
N ALA A 38 3.42 17.11 4.43
CA ALA A 38 2.07 16.60 4.64
C ALA A 38 1.13 17.09 3.54
N GLY A 39 0.06 16.34 3.28
CA GLY A 39 -0.96 16.71 2.31
C GLY A 39 -2.28 16.01 2.59
N ASP A 40 -3.33 16.46 1.94
CA ASP A 40 -4.67 15.89 2.09
C ASP A 40 -4.92 14.90 0.95
N LEU A 41 -5.39 13.71 1.27
CA LEU A 41 -5.68 12.66 0.29
C LEU A 41 -7.17 12.67 -0.08
N ARG A 42 -7.44 12.91 -1.36
CA ARG A 42 -8.76 12.68 -1.95
C ARG A 42 -8.72 11.36 -2.71
N VAL A 43 -9.51 10.39 -2.25
CA VAL A 43 -9.60 9.04 -2.82
C VAL A 43 -11.03 8.77 -3.25
N LYS A 44 -11.21 8.20 -4.44
CA LYS A 44 -12.52 7.74 -4.95
C LYS A 44 -12.48 6.27 -5.36
N ALA A 45 -13.65 5.64 -5.41
CA ALA A 45 -13.79 4.28 -5.90
C ALA A 45 -13.26 4.17 -7.35
N SER A 46 -12.47 3.14 -7.61
CA SER A 46 -11.76 2.94 -8.88
C SER A 46 -11.67 1.44 -9.19
N ALA A 47 -11.72 1.08 -10.48
CA ALA A 47 -11.35 -0.26 -10.92
C ALA A 47 -9.82 -0.37 -10.94
N LEU A 48 -9.27 -1.34 -10.22
CA LEU A 48 -7.83 -1.51 -10.09
C LEU A 48 -7.34 -2.68 -10.95
N LYS A 49 -6.08 -2.60 -11.38
CA LYS A 49 -5.38 -3.68 -12.09
C LYS A 49 -4.22 -4.19 -11.26
N GLY A 50 -3.95 -5.48 -11.37
CA GLY A 50 -2.79 -6.10 -10.75
C GLY A 50 -1.48 -5.55 -11.32
N VAL A 51 -0.48 -5.41 -10.45
CA VAL A 51 0.84 -4.85 -10.79
C VAL A 51 1.98 -5.69 -10.22
N ARG A 52 3.19 -5.49 -10.74
CA ARG A 52 4.41 -6.04 -10.13
C ARG A 52 5.01 -4.99 -9.21
N VAL A 53 4.94 -5.22 -7.90
CA VAL A 53 5.58 -4.37 -6.90
C VAL A 53 7.05 -4.78 -6.75
N PRO A 54 8.01 -3.91 -7.09
CA PRO A 54 9.44 -4.24 -7.03
C PRO A 54 9.91 -4.37 -5.58
N ARG A 55 10.93 -5.20 -5.36
CA ARG A 55 11.46 -5.47 -4.01
C ARG A 55 12.01 -4.21 -3.33
N GLU A 56 12.49 -3.25 -4.12
CA GLU A 56 13.07 -1.98 -3.68
C GLU A 56 12.01 -1.06 -3.07
N ARG A 57 10.72 -1.28 -3.38
CA ARG A 57 9.62 -0.51 -2.77
C ARG A 57 9.30 -0.97 -1.35
N ALA A 58 9.67 -2.21 -0.98
CA ALA A 58 9.27 -2.81 0.28
C ALA A 58 9.62 -1.97 1.53
N PRO A 59 10.83 -1.37 1.67
CA PRO A 59 11.15 -0.53 2.83
C PRO A 59 10.23 0.68 3.00
N SER A 60 9.66 1.20 1.91
CA SER A 60 8.83 2.41 1.93
C SER A 60 7.35 2.17 2.29
N MET A 61 6.96 0.91 2.45
CA MET A 61 5.58 0.49 2.69
C MET A 61 5.46 -0.90 3.35
N ILE A 62 6.47 -1.31 4.14
CA ILE A 62 6.57 -2.70 4.60
C ILE A 62 5.35 -3.09 5.44
N ASP A 63 4.82 -2.15 6.23
CA ASP A 63 3.69 -2.38 7.11
C ASP A 63 2.34 -2.38 6.35
N GLU A 64 2.30 -1.87 5.12
CA GLU A 64 1.09 -1.75 4.29
C GLU A 64 0.86 -2.95 3.36
N TYR A 65 1.78 -3.91 3.26
CA TYR A 65 1.57 -5.12 2.45
C TYR A 65 0.32 -5.95 2.83
N PRO A 66 -0.05 -6.12 4.12
CA PRO A 66 -1.29 -6.77 4.49
C PRO A 66 -2.53 -6.12 3.86
N VAL A 67 -2.61 -4.77 3.89
CA VAL A 67 -3.74 -4.06 3.28
C VAL A 67 -3.64 -4.02 1.76
N LEU A 68 -2.43 -3.96 1.19
CA LEU A 68 -2.24 -4.11 -0.26
C LEU A 68 -2.72 -5.48 -0.75
N ALA A 69 -2.52 -6.55 0.01
CA ALA A 69 -3.01 -7.88 -0.36
C ALA A 69 -4.55 -7.93 -0.41
N VAL A 70 -5.23 -7.24 0.51
CA VAL A 70 -6.69 -7.06 0.46
C VAL A 70 -7.09 -6.29 -0.80
N VAL A 71 -6.41 -5.18 -1.12
CA VAL A 71 -6.66 -4.41 -2.34
C VAL A 71 -6.48 -5.28 -3.59
N ALA A 72 -5.40 -6.05 -3.64
CA ALA A 72 -5.07 -6.93 -4.77
C ALA A 72 -6.12 -8.03 -4.98
N ALA A 73 -6.79 -8.51 -3.93
CA ALA A 73 -7.86 -9.52 -4.05
C ALA A 73 -9.08 -9.02 -4.85
N PHE A 74 -9.24 -7.70 -5.00
CA PHE A 74 -10.31 -7.07 -5.80
C PHE A 74 -9.81 -6.45 -7.10
N ALA A 75 -8.50 -6.53 -7.40
CA ALA A 75 -7.92 -5.99 -8.63
C ALA A 75 -8.09 -6.98 -9.79
N GLU A 76 -8.22 -6.45 -11.01
CA GLU A 76 -8.23 -7.26 -12.22
C GLU A 76 -6.82 -7.77 -12.53
N GLY A 77 -6.65 -9.09 -12.58
CA GLY A 77 -5.37 -9.74 -12.88
C GLY A 77 -4.49 -9.99 -11.64
N GLU A 78 -3.23 -10.36 -11.88
CA GLU A 78 -2.30 -10.77 -10.82
C GLU A 78 -1.52 -9.57 -10.26
N THR A 79 -1.44 -9.46 -8.93
CA THR A 79 -0.48 -8.57 -8.26
C THR A 79 0.66 -9.39 -7.68
N HIS A 80 1.89 -9.10 -8.11
CA HIS A 80 3.09 -9.80 -7.63
C HIS A 80 3.91 -8.89 -6.71
N MET A 81 4.07 -9.29 -5.45
CA MET A 81 4.77 -8.51 -4.41
C MET A 81 6.10 -9.18 -4.02
N ALA A 82 7.23 -8.53 -4.32
CA ALA A 82 8.57 -9.06 -4.03
C ALA A 82 9.19 -8.45 -2.77
N GLY A 83 10.16 -9.14 -2.16
CA GLY A 83 10.99 -8.58 -1.08
C GLY A 83 10.39 -8.65 0.34
N LEU A 84 9.42 -9.53 0.58
CA LEU A 84 8.62 -9.54 1.82
C LEU A 84 9.20 -10.35 2.98
N ALA A 85 10.49 -10.70 2.94
CA ALA A 85 11.08 -11.57 3.97
C ALA A 85 10.95 -10.99 5.38
N GLU A 86 11.00 -9.66 5.51
CA GLU A 86 10.87 -8.95 6.80
C GLU A 86 9.50 -9.14 7.46
N LEU A 87 8.43 -9.38 6.70
CA LEU A 87 7.08 -9.58 7.25
C LEU A 87 6.95 -10.85 8.09
N LYS A 88 7.87 -11.81 7.93
CA LYS A 88 7.87 -13.06 8.71
C LYS A 88 8.37 -12.88 10.14
N VAL A 89 9.08 -11.79 10.41
CA VAL A 89 9.81 -11.54 11.68
C VAL A 89 9.36 -10.25 12.38
N LYS A 90 8.22 -9.68 11.97
CA LYS A 90 7.55 -8.61 12.72
C LYS A 90 6.96 -9.19 14.03
N GLU A 91 6.03 -8.48 14.67
CA GLU A 91 5.31 -8.94 15.87
C GLU A 91 4.67 -10.34 15.69
N SER A 92 4.36 -10.71 14.45
CA SER A 92 3.91 -12.02 14.01
C SER A 92 4.42 -12.29 12.59
N ASP A 93 4.25 -13.53 12.10
CA ASP A 93 4.38 -13.82 10.66
C ASP A 93 3.17 -13.23 9.94
N ARG A 94 3.26 -11.94 9.61
CA ARG A 94 2.19 -11.19 8.94
C ARG A 94 1.93 -11.74 7.55
N LEU A 95 2.94 -12.32 6.88
CA LEU A 95 2.76 -12.92 5.55
C LEU A 95 1.85 -14.16 5.64
N ALA A 96 2.14 -15.07 6.57
CA ALA A 96 1.31 -16.26 6.79
C ALA A 96 -0.10 -15.89 7.26
N ALA A 97 -0.22 -14.93 8.19
CA ALA A 97 -1.51 -14.48 8.70
C ALA A 97 -2.39 -13.83 7.60
N THR A 98 -1.82 -12.95 6.78
CA THR A 98 -2.53 -12.33 5.65
C THR A 98 -2.97 -13.37 4.63
N ALA A 99 -2.09 -14.31 4.24
CA ALA A 99 -2.45 -15.36 3.30
C ALA A 99 -3.60 -16.25 3.82
N ALA A 100 -3.53 -16.65 5.10
CA ALA A 100 -4.58 -17.43 5.73
C ALA A 100 -5.91 -16.66 5.79
N GLY A 101 -5.89 -15.37 6.12
CA GLY A 101 -7.09 -14.55 6.21
C GLY A 101 -7.78 -14.26 4.87
N LEU A 102 -7.05 -14.33 3.76
CA LEU A 102 -7.58 -14.14 2.39
C LEU A 102 -7.98 -15.45 1.71
N THR A 103 -7.53 -16.59 2.24
CA THR A 103 -7.91 -17.90 1.70
C THR A 103 -9.30 -18.27 2.23
N PRO A 104 -10.26 -18.67 1.36
CA PRO A 104 -11.56 -19.15 1.82
C PRO A 104 -11.39 -20.28 2.83
N ALA A 105 -12.21 -20.29 3.88
CA ALA A 105 -12.32 -21.46 4.75
C ALA A 105 -12.80 -22.66 3.91
N ALA A 106 -12.15 -23.80 4.10
CA ALA A 106 -12.54 -25.06 3.47
C ALA A 106 -13.90 -25.56 3.98
#